data_AF-A0A3N5GQB6-F1
#
_entry.id   AF-A0A3N5GQB6-F1
#
_cell.length_a   1.000
_cell.length_b   1.000
_cell.length_c   1.000
_cell.angle_alpha   90.00
_cell.angle_beta   90.00
_cell.angle_gamma   90.00
#
_symmetry.space_group_name_H-M   'P 1'
#
loop_
_entity.id
_entity.type
_entity.pdbx_description
1 polymer ?
#
loop_
_entity_poly.entity_id
_entity_poly.type
_entity_poly.pdbx_seq_one_letter_code
_entity_poly.pdbx_strand_id
1 'polypeptide(L)'
;MTAVLRAEEGAAYAAAEFGNGGLGFPIDVLVEGDREIVRLPTQLVPEFRGLDFLQSPAGSYHRYELIYDPTLKTADLWIDGERRLTGYQGWTQNSFQLDAGLMFGVAVYKSDHSAGSFRSVRFEINP
;
A
#
# COMPACT_ATOMS: atom_id res chain seq x y z
N MET A 1 9.15 0.64 -4.91
CA MET A 1 8.81 1.41 -3.68
C MET A 1 9.03 0.51 -2.48
N THR A 2 9.58 1.05 -1.40
CA THR A 2 9.78 0.37 -0.12
C THR A 2 9.23 1.24 1.01
N ALA A 3 8.53 0.63 1.96
CA ALA A 3 8.13 1.28 3.20
C ALA A 3 8.45 0.38 4.39
N VAL A 4 9.01 0.96 5.46
CA VAL A 4 9.13 0.31 6.77
C VAL A 4 8.23 1.07 7.70
N LEU A 5 7.08 0.48 8.02
CA LEU A 5 6.03 1.13 8.78
C LEU A 5 5.36 0.18 9.76
N ARG A 6 4.58 0.75 10.67
CA ARG A 6 3.66 0.09 11.57
C ARG A 6 2.35 0.85 11.54
N ALA A 7 1.23 0.17 11.27
CA ALA A 7 -0.09 0.73 11.55
C ALA A 7 -0.43 0.56 13.03
N GLU A 8 -0.97 1.62 13.65
CA GLU A 8 -1.29 1.65 15.08
C GLU A 8 -2.81 1.72 15.29
N GLU A 9 -3.50 2.49 14.46
CA GLU A 9 -4.96 2.58 14.43
C GLU A 9 -5.42 2.94 13.00
N GLY A 10 -6.57 2.40 12.58
CA GLY A 10 -7.11 2.65 11.24
C GLY A 10 -6.24 2.04 10.15
N ALA A 11 -5.73 2.87 9.24
CA ALA A 11 -4.85 2.46 8.17
C ALA A 11 -3.58 3.31 8.10
N ALA A 12 -2.45 2.68 7.78
CA ALA A 12 -1.25 3.34 7.27
C ALA A 12 -1.01 2.88 5.83
N TYR A 13 -0.58 3.77 4.94
CA TYR A 13 -0.37 3.43 3.54
C TYR A 13 0.89 4.06 2.97
N ALA A 14 1.38 3.45 1.89
CA ALA A 14 2.34 4.04 0.97
C ALA A 14 1.92 3.68 -0.46
N ALA A 15 2.05 4.62 -1.40
CA ALA A 15 1.62 4.45 -2.77
C ALA A 15 2.57 5.14 -3.74
N ALA A 16 2.72 4.56 -4.93
CA ALA A 16 3.32 5.23 -6.07
C ALA A 16 2.25 5.43 -7.15
N GLU A 17 2.10 6.67 -7.62
CA GLU A 17 1.19 7.01 -8.70
C GLU A 17 1.92 7.49 -9.96
N PHE A 18 1.46 7.01 -11.11
CA PHE A 18 2.02 7.34 -12.41
C PHE A 18 1.03 8.17 -13.23
N GLY A 19 1.38 9.44 -13.48
CA GLY A 19 0.49 10.48 -14.00
C GLY A 19 -0.07 10.30 -15.41
N ASN A 20 0.46 9.38 -16.21
CA ASN A 20 0.04 9.18 -17.61
C ASN A 20 -1.00 8.05 -17.81
N GLY A 21 -1.54 7.48 -16.73
CA GLY A 21 -2.53 6.40 -16.87
C GLY A 21 -3.49 6.21 -15.70
N GLY A 22 -3.46 7.09 -14.69
CA GLY A 22 -4.27 6.94 -13.48
C GLY A 22 -3.97 5.65 -12.70
N LEU A 23 -2.81 5.04 -12.95
CA LEU A 23 -2.38 3.83 -12.26
C LEU A 23 -1.71 4.22 -10.95
N GLY A 24 -2.28 3.71 -9.86
CA GLY A 24 -1.71 3.78 -8.53
C GLY A 24 -1.39 2.40 -8.01
N PHE A 25 -0.27 2.29 -7.32
CA PHE A 25 0.20 1.06 -6.69
C PHE A 25 0.32 1.29 -5.18
N PRO A 26 -0.82 1.38 -4.46
CA PRO A 26 -0.85 1.47 -3.01
C PRO A 26 -0.57 0.12 -2.33
N ILE A 27 0.02 0.21 -1.14
CA ILE A 27 0.00 -0.81 -0.09
C ILE A 27 -0.71 -0.16 1.09
N ASP A 28 -1.84 -0.74 1.50
CA ASP A 28 -2.58 -0.32 2.68
C ASP A 28 -2.38 -1.34 3.79
N VAL A 29 -2.09 -0.86 4.97
CA VAL A 29 -1.85 -1.65 6.16
C VAL A 29 -2.93 -1.29 7.17
N LEU A 30 -3.92 -2.17 7.29
CA LEU A 30 -5.17 -1.95 8.02
C LEU A 30 -5.11 -2.67 9.37
N VAL A 31 -5.56 -2.02 10.44
CA VAL A 31 -5.64 -2.65 11.77
C VAL A 31 -7.06 -3.15 12.01
N GLU A 32 -7.21 -4.45 12.30
CA GLU A 32 -8.47 -5.06 12.73
C GLU A 32 -8.26 -5.90 14.00
N GLY A 33 -8.47 -5.26 15.16
CA GLY A 33 -8.25 -5.91 16.46
C GLY A 33 -6.77 -6.21 16.71
N ASP A 34 -6.44 -7.50 16.89
CA ASP A 34 -5.07 -7.99 17.08
C ASP A 34 -4.36 -8.36 15.76
N ARG A 35 -5.01 -8.10 14.63
CA ARG A 35 -4.53 -8.46 13.29
C ARG A 35 -4.28 -7.23 12.46
N GLU A 36 -3.34 -7.39 11.55
CA GLU A 36 -3.08 -6.44 10.49
C GLU A 36 -3.46 -7.08 9.15
N ILE A 37 -4.08 -6.31 8.27
CA ILE A 37 -4.41 -6.71 6.92
C ILE A 37 -3.61 -5.84 5.98
N VAL A 38 -2.71 -6.46 5.23
CA VAL A 38 -2.04 -5.80 4.12
C VAL A 38 -2.95 -5.95 2.92
N ARG A 39 -3.59 -4.86 2.52
CA ARG A 39 -4.46 -4.80 1.35
C ARG A 39 -3.70 -4.15 0.20
N LEU A 40 -3.80 -4.77 -0.97
CA LEU A 40 -3.46 -4.14 -2.25
C LEU A 40 -4.76 -3.74 -2.96
N PRO A 41 -5.18 -2.47 -2.84
CA PRO A 41 -6.43 -1.99 -3.41
C PRO A 41 -6.56 -2.26 -4.91
N THR A 42 -7.69 -2.78 -5.34
CA THR A 42 -8.07 -2.82 -6.75
C THR A 42 -9.24 -1.88 -7.05
N GLN A 43 -9.92 -1.41 -5.99
CA GLN A 43 -11.05 -0.50 -6.05
C GLN A 43 -11.17 0.31 -4.75
N LEU A 44 -11.45 1.60 -4.87
CA LEU A 44 -11.80 2.52 -3.79
C LEU A 44 -13.32 2.73 -3.66
N VAL A 45 -13.99 2.93 -4.79
CA VAL A 45 -15.40 3.34 -4.86
C VAL A 45 -16.16 2.37 -5.78
N PRO A 46 -17.38 1.92 -5.42
CA PRO A 46 -18.18 2.30 -4.25
C PRO A 46 -17.72 1.66 -2.93
N GLU A 47 -16.86 0.66 -3.01
CA GLU A 47 -16.34 -0.05 -1.85
C GLU A 47 -14.83 -0.21 -1.97
N PHE A 48 -14.16 -0.05 -0.83
CA PHE A 48 -12.73 -0.27 -0.70
C PHE A 48 -12.43 -1.77 -0.67
N ARG A 49 -11.91 -2.29 -1.79
CA ARG A 49 -11.64 -3.71 -2.03
C ARG A 49 -10.22 -3.90 -2.57
N GLY A 50 -9.66 -5.07 -2.34
CA GLY A 50 -8.32 -5.40 -2.79
C GLY A 50 -7.95 -6.86 -2.54
N LEU A 51 -6.69 -7.16 -2.79
CA LEU A 51 -6.08 -8.43 -2.44
C LEU A 51 -5.54 -8.34 -1.00
N ASP A 52 -6.02 -9.21 -0.12
CA ASP A 52 -5.72 -9.16 1.31
C ASP A 52 -4.69 -10.21 1.71
N PHE A 53 -3.73 -9.80 2.53
CA PHE A 53 -2.74 -10.66 3.16
C PHE A 53 -2.78 -10.41 4.66
N LEU A 54 -3.11 -11.45 5.43
CA LEU A 54 -3.13 -11.36 6.89
C LEU A 54 -1.70 -11.33 7.42
N GLN A 55 -1.40 -10.34 8.25
CA GLN A 55 -0.21 -10.24 9.08
C GLN A 55 -0.63 -10.29 10.56
N SER A 56 0.13 -11.02 11.37
CA SER A 56 -0.12 -11.13 12.80
C SER A 56 1.22 -11.28 13.54
N PRO A 57 1.38 -10.65 14.72
CA PRO A 57 0.42 -9.76 15.39
C PRO A 57 0.39 -8.35 14.78
N ALA A 58 -0.72 -7.62 14.96
CA ALA A 58 -0.77 -6.19 14.65
C ALA A 58 0.25 -5.38 15.47
N GLY A 59 0.58 -4.17 14.99
CA GLY A 59 1.38 -3.22 15.76
C GLY A 59 2.88 -3.52 15.77
N SER A 60 3.37 -4.31 14.83
CA SER A 60 4.79 -4.52 14.58
C SER A 60 5.26 -3.70 13.38
N TYR A 61 6.57 -3.42 13.33
CA TYR A 61 7.16 -2.83 12.12
C TYR A 61 7.44 -3.94 11.12
N HIS A 62 7.01 -3.74 9.88
CA HIS A 62 7.30 -4.61 8.76
C HIS A 62 7.88 -3.82 7.60
N ARG A 63 8.65 -4.51 6.75
CA ARG A 63 9.16 -3.98 5.49
C ARG A 63 8.24 -4.43 4.37
N TYR A 64 7.58 -3.49 3.71
CA TYR A 64 6.75 -3.73 2.54
C TYR A 64 7.42 -3.18 1.29
N GLU A 65 7.36 -3.93 0.20
CA GLU A 65 7.94 -3.52 -1.08
C GLU A 65 6.97 -3.82 -2.20
N LEU A 66 6.79 -2.83 -3.08
CA LEU A 66 6.19 -3.02 -4.40
C LEU A 66 7.27 -2.78 -5.45
N ILE A 67 7.58 -3.83 -6.20
CA ILE A 67 8.56 -3.79 -7.28
C ILE A 67 7.79 -3.76 -8.60
N TYR A 68 7.83 -2.62 -9.28
CA TYR A 68 7.08 -2.38 -10.52
C TYR A 68 7.87 -2.87 -11.74
N ASP A 69 7.21 -3.64 -12.61
CA ASP A 69 7.68 -4.02 -13.94
C ASP A 69 7.05 -3.08 -14.98
N PRO A 70 7.83 -2.19 -15.63
CA PRO A 70 7.30 -1.26 -16.63
C PRO A 70 6.87 -1.94 -17.95
N THR A 71 7.37 -3.14 -18.25
CA THR A 71 6.99 -3.90 -19.45
C THR A 71 5.59 -4.49 -19.27
N LEU A 72 5.37 -5.15 -18.13
CA LEU A 72 4.09 -5.79 -17.81
C LEU A 72 3.06 -4.82 -17.21
N LYS A 73 3.53 -3.65 -16.75
CA LYS A 73 2.74 -2.66 -16.00
C LYS A 73 2.11 -3.23 -14.74
N THR A 74 2.83 -4.11 -14.06
CA THR A 74 2.40 -4.76 -12.82
C THR A 74 3.43 -4.55 -11.72
N ALA A 75 3.06 -4.85 -10.48
CA ALA A 75 3.97 -4.86 -9.35
C ALA A 75 3.93 -6.20 -8.60
N ASP A 76 5.07 -6.57 -8.02
CA ASP A 76 5.19 -7.70 -7.11
C ASP A 76 5.25 -7.20 -5.66
N LEU A 77 4.51 -7.84 -4.76
CA LEU A 77 4.51 -7.53 -3.32
C LEU A 77 5.51 -8.42 -2.60
N TRP A 78 6.35 -7.78 -1.79
CA TRP A 78 7.21 -8.42 -0.82
C TRP A 78 6.91 -7.89 0.58
N ILE A 79 6.87 -8.80 1.56
CA ILE A 79 6.72 -8.47 2.98
C ILE A 79 7.85 -9.16 3.73
N ASP A 80 8.66 -8.37 4.44
CA ASP A 80 9.82 -8.84 5.21
C ASP A 80 10.79 -9.71 4.40
N GLY A 81 10.99 -9.35 3.13
CA GLY A 81 11.87 -10.08 2.21
C GLY A 81 11.26 -11.35 1.60
N GLU A 82 10.02 -11.71 1.94
CA GLU A 82 9.28 -12.82 1.32
C GLU A 82 8.31 -12.30 0.25
N ARG A 83 8.38 -12.85 -0.96
CA ARG A 83 7.45 -12.50 -2.03
C ARG A 83 6.07 -13.09 -1.75
N ARG A 84 5.07 -12.24 -1.59
CA ARG A 84 3.68 -12.63 -1.29
C ARG A 84 2.78 -12.65 -2.51
N LEU A 85 3.06 -11.81 -3.50
CA LEU A 85 2.25 -11.71 -4.72
C LEU A 85 3.10 -11.33 -5.93
N THR A 86 2.69 -11.83 -7.09
CA THR A 86 3.20 -11.38 -8.39
C THR A 86 2.09 -10.79 -9.24
N GLY A 87 2.41 -9.79 -10.06
CA GLY A 87 1.50 -9.34 -11.13
C GLY A 87 0.31 -8.48 -10.67
N TYR A 88 0.43 -7.77 -9.55
CA TYR A 88 -0.58 -6.81 -9.09
C TYR A 88 -0.73 -5.67 -10.09
N GLN A 89 -1.96 -5.41 -10.53
CA GLN A 89 -2.26 -4.45 -11.59
C GLN A 89 -2.40 -3.00 -11.09
N GLY A 90 -2.37 -2.77 -9.78
CA GLY A 90 -2.72 -1.47 -9.21
C GLY A 90 -4.23 -1.22 -9.24
N TRP A 91 -4.62 -0.01 -8.84
CA TRP A 91 -5.95 0.52 -9.15
C TRP A 91 -5.90 1.42 -10.39
N THR A 92 -7.05 1.68 -10.99
CA THR A 92 -7.22 2.66 -12.08
C THR A 92 -8.09 3.84 -11.66
N GLN A 93 -8.60 3.83 -10.42
CA GLN A 93 -9.47 4.85 -9.87
C GLN A 93 -8.65 6.01 -9.27
N ASN A 94 -7.84 6.66 -10.10
CA ASN A 94 -7.19 7.94 -9.75
C ASN A 94 -8.23 9.07 -9.71
N SER A 95 -9.18 8.93 -8.78
CA SER A 95 -10.29 9.84 -8.50
C SER A 95 -9.81 11.18 -7.98
N PHE A 96 -8.57 11.24 -7.52
CA PHE A 96 -8.01 12.39 -6.83
C PHE A 96 -7.15 13.27 -7.73
N GLN A 97 -6.90 12.87 -9.00
CA GLN A 97 -5.98 13.57 -9.92
C GLN A 97 -4.70 14.01 -9.20
N LEU A 98 -4.20 13.18 -8.29
CA LEU A 98 -3.04 13.54 -7.50
C LEU A 98 -1.87 13.62 -8.45
N ASP A 99 -1.05 14.66 -8.27
CA ASP A 99 0.19 14.79 -9.01
C ASP A 99 0.98 13.49 -8.85
N ALA A 100 1.49 12.98 -9.98
CA ALA A 100 2.27 11.75 -10.01
C ALA A 100 3.38 11.79 -8.96
N GLY A 101 3.56 10.72 -8.20
CA GLY A 101 4.60 10.68 -7.19
C GLY A 101 4.42 9.65 -6.11
N LEU A 102 5.24 9.81 -5.08
CA LEU A 102 5.20 9.02 -3.85
C LEU A 102 4.21 9.66 -2.88
N MET A 103 3.27 8.87 -2.40
CA MET A 103 2.36 9.24 -1.31
C MET A 103 2.52 8.25 -0.17
N PHE A 104 2.37 8.74 1.06
CA PHE A 104 2.30 7.91 2.24
C PHE A 104 1.62 8.67 3.37
N GLY A 105 1.02 7.95 4.29
CA GLY A 105 0.32 8.57 5.41
C GLY A 105 -0.63 7.61 6.10
N VAL A 106 -1.63 8.19 6.76
CA VAL A 106 -2.65 7.43 7.48
C VAL A 106 -4.03 7.78 6.94
N ALA A 107 -4.96 6.84 7.06
CA ALA A 107 -6.35 7.03 6.70
C ALA A 107 -7.25 6.40 7.76
N VAL A 108 -8.41 7.01 7.98
CA VAL A 108 -9.44 6.48 8.86
C VAL A 108 -10.03 5.21 8.23
N TYR A 109 -10.01 4.10 8.97
CA TYR A 109 -10.54 2.82 8.53
C TYR A 109 -11.19 2.10 9.70
N LYS A 110 -12.54 2.00 9.67
CA LYS A 110 -13.35 1.37 10.74
C LYS A 110 -13.00 1.85 12.17
N SER A 111 -12.54 3.08 12.28
CA SER A 111 -12.09 3.73 13.50
C SER A 111 -12.52 5.20 13.48
N ASP A 112 -12.40 5.89 14.62
CA ASP A 112 -12.62 7.34 14.70
C ASP A 112 -11.33 8.13 14.43
N HIS A 113 -10.17 7.52 14.66
CA HIS A 113 -8.85 8.10 14.41
C HIS A 113 -8.00 7.19 13.53
N SER A 114 -6.84 7.70 13.10
CA SER A 114 -5.85 6.87 12.41
C SER A 114 -4.45 7.29 12.85
N ALA A 115 -3.61 6.30 13.05
CA ALA A 115 -2.24 6.49 13.51
C ALA A 115 -1.34 5.42 12.90
N GLY A 116 -0.12 5.83 12.54
CA GLY A 116 0.87 4.96 11.94
C GLY A 116 2.25 5.60 12.07
N SER A 117 3.25 4.76 12.30
CA SER A 117 4.64 5.17 12.42
C SER A 117 5.45 4.70 11.23
N PHE A 118 6.22 5.60 10.64
CA PHE A 118 7.06 5.32 9.47
C PHE A 118 8.54 5.45 9.86
N ARG A 119 9.30 4.37 9.75
CA ARG A 119 10.76 4.42 9.88
C ARG A 119 11.44 4.90 8.60
N SER A 120 10.90 4.50 7.45
CA SER A 120 11.39 4.94 6.15
C SER A 120 10.34 4.72 5.07
N VAL A 121 10.27 5.63 4.10
CA VAL A 121 9.59 5.42 2.82
C VAL A 121 10.56 5.80 1.72
N ARG A 122 10.74 4.93 0.72
CA ARG A 122 11.70 5.09 -0.37
C ARG A 122 11.05 4.77 -1.70
N PHE A 123 11.21 5.69 -2.65
CA PHE A 123 10.87 5.49 -4.05
C PHE A 123 12.14 5.58 -4.88
N GLU A 124 12.39 4.57 -5.70
CA GLU A 124 13.59 4.46 -6.53
C GLU A 124 13.18 4.20 -7.96
N ILE A 125 13.84 4.89 -8.89
CA ILE A 125 13.70 4.70 -10.32
C ILE A 125 15.03 4.13 -10.81
N ASN A 126 15.01 2.88 -11.28
CA ASN A 126 16.17 2.26 -11.91
C ASN A 126 16.10 2.50 -13.43
N PRO A 127 17.11 3.15 -14.04
CA PRO A 127 17.17 3.38 -15.47
C PRO A 127 17.50 2.12 -16.27
#